data_AF-A0A8K0RG13-F1
#
_entry.id   AF-A0A8K0RG13-F1
#
_cell.length_a   1.000
_cell.length_b   1.000
_cell.length_c   1.000
_cell.angle_alpha   90.00
_cell.angle_beta   90.00
_cell.angle_gamma   90.00
#
_symmetry.space_group_name_H-M   'P 1'
#
loop_
_entity.id
_entity.type
_entity.pdbx_description
1 polymer ?
#
loop_
_entity_poly.entity_id
_entity_poly.type
_entity_poly.pdbx_seq_one_letter_code
_entity_poly.pdbx_strand_id
1 'polypeptide(L)'
;MANPSLHDSSNNERRHKFRSLMRNALTEHVQMDKVEAITQTAELGLWKLFPRDAYNGLYCCIAALRHAYRYVWATIPVVKVAQLEKVVDFPPELNLPWRFLQHKFGVSADSGSNTFNVLLTFDHRGERVYKINVRLGYPVETAEEIFFRLFYDLEVQALPIYHAMVHAVASFREDDKNACLKHLETVSSHLRILLQLFYKIIAHAHVPQSVWLSHTQGFQGWGVGRMIDGGFVKFDGLSGNHVLVFQAIDAFL
;
A
#
# COMPACT_ATOMS: atom_id res chain seq x y z
N MET A 1 -26.03 1.07 -6.40
CA MET A 1 -24.76 1.58 -6.94
C MET A 1 -24.79 3.09 -6.88
N ALA A 2 -23.79 3.73 -6.26
CA ALA A 2 -23.68 5.19 -6.32
C ALA A 2 -23.23 5.57 -7.73
N ASN A 3 -24.08 6.24 -8.50
CA ASN A 3 -23.69 6.71 -9.84
C ASN A 3 -22.68 7.86 -9.68
N PRO A 4 -21.47 7.76 -10.26
CA PRO A 4 -20.50 8.86 -10.24
C PRO A 4 -21.12 10.09 -10.91
N SER A 5 -20.94 11.25 -10.27
CA SER A 5 -21.32 12.52 -10.90
C SER A 5 -20.38 12.78 -12.07
N LEU A 6 -20.95 13.07 -13.24
CA LEU A 6 -20.19 13.52 -14.41
C LEU A 6 -19.89 15.04 -14.35
N HIS A 7 -20.39 15.73 -13.32
CA HIS A 7 -20.22 17.17 -13.16
C HIS A 7 -19.03 17.50 -12.27
N ASP A 8 -18.01 18.11 -12.87
CA ASP A 8 -16.78 18.52 -12.19
C ASP A 8 -17.03 19.46 -10.99
N SER A 9 -18.07 20.30 -11.04
CA SER A 9 -18.47 21.19 -9.94
C SER A 9 -18.93 20.41 -8.71
N SER A 10 -19.85 19.46 -8.90
CA SER A 10 -20.37 18.61 -7.81
C SER A 10 -19.26 17.73 -7.20
N ASN A 11 -18.36 17.22 -8.03
CA ASN A 11 -17.20 16.45 -7.58
C ASN A 11 -16.23 17.29 -6.74
N ASN A 12 -15.98 18.54 -7.14
CA ASN A 12 -15.17 19.48 -6.37
C ASN A 12 -15.80 19.80 -5.01
N GLU A 13 -17.10 20.09 -4.98
CA GLU A 13 -17.81 20.40 -3.74
C GLU A 13 -17.75 19.23 -2.75
N ARG A 14 -18.01 18.00 -3.22
CA ARG A 14 -17.86 16.78 -2.41
C ARG A 14 -16.45 16.62 -1.88
N ARG A 15 -15.43 16.89 -2.71
CA ARG A 15 -14.03 16.82 -2.30
C ARG A 15 -13.70 17.82 -1.19
N HIS A 16 -14.10 19.08 -1.36
CA HIS A 16 -13.88 20.11 -0.36
C HIS A 16 -14.60 19.80 0.95
N LYS A 17 -15.86 19.35 0.89
CA LYS A 17 -16.64 18.98 2.07
C LYS A 17 -15.95 17.86 2.86
N PHE A 18 -15.52 16.78 2.20
CA PHE A 18 -14.83 15.70 2.89
C PHE A 18 -13.50 16.13 3.50
N ARG A 19 -12.66 16.88 2.76
CA ARG A 19 -11.39 17.38 3.29
C ARG A 19 -11.61 18.27 4.51
N SER A 20 -12.66 19.09 4.50
CA SER A 20 -13.03 19.91 5.66
C SER A 20 -13.44 19.04 6.85
N LEU A 21 -14.28 18.02 6.64
CA LEU A 21 -14.70 17.11 7.72
C LEU A 21 -13.52 16.32 8.29
N MET A 22 -12.66 15.77 7.43
CA MET A 22 -11.47 15.03 7.85
C MET A 22 -10.50 15.95 8.60
N ARG A 23 -10.26 17.18 8.12
CA ARG A 23 -9.39 18.14 8.81
C ARG A 23 -9.94 18.46 10.20
N ASN A 24 -11.24 18.74 10.32
CA ASN A 24 -11.86 19.00 11.61
C ASN A 24 -11.71 17.80 12.57
N ALA A 25 -11.99 16.57 12.10
CA ALA A 25 -11.85 15.38 12.91
C ALA A 25 -10.39 15.11 13.34
N LEU A 26 -9.43 15.35 12.44
CA LEU A 26 -8.01 15.22 12.76
C LEU A 26 -7.59 16.25 13.81
N THR A 27 -7.93 17.51 13.62
CA THR A 27 -7.58 18.57 14.57
C THR A 27 -8.25 18.39 15.93
N GLU A 28 -9.47 17.85 15.98
CA GLU A 28 -10.19 17.59 17.23
C GLU A 28 -9.61 16.40 18.03
N HIS A 29 -9.15 15.36 17.34
CA HIS A 29 -8.82 14.08 17.99
C HIS A 29 -7.33 13.72 18.01
N VAL A 30 -6.50 14.34 17.18
CA VAL A 30 -5.06 14.03 17.08
C VAL A 30 -4.25 14.98 17.94
N GLN A 31 -3.56 14.42 18.94
CA GLN A 31 -2.65 15.17 19.79
C GLN A 31 -1.25 15.20 19.16
N MET A 32 -0.94 16.29 18.44
CA MET A 32 0.28 16.42 17.64
C MET A 32 1.56 16.24 18.45
N ASP A 33 1.64 16.81 19.66
CA ASP A 33 2.82 16.66 20.53
C ASP A 33 3.12 15.19 20.87
N LYS A 34 2.06 14.38 21.04
CA LYS A 34 2.21 12.94 21.30
C LYS A 34 2.61 12.17 20.04
N VAL A 35 2.08 12.56 18.88
CA VAL A 35 2.45 11.97 17.59
C VAL A 35 3.93 12.23 17.29
N GLU A 36 4.40 13.44 17.52
CA GLU A 36 5.81 13.78 17.34
C GLU A 36 6.70 13.01 18.32
N ALA A 37 6.37 12.99 19.61
CA ALA A 37 7.15 12.26 20.60
C ALA A 37 7.25 10.75 20.30
N ILE A 38 6.15 10.11 19.90
CA ILE A 38 6.15 8.67 19.61
C ILE A 38 6.88 8.34 18.30
N THR A 39 6.80 9.21 17.28
CA THR A 39 7.52 9.01 16.01
C THR A 39 9.03 9.20 16.18
N GLN A 40 9.47 10.17 16.98
CA GLN A 40 10.88 10.34 17.37
C GLN A 40 11.42 9.11 18.14
N THR A 41 10.59 8.50 19.00
CA THR A 41 10.93 7.25 19.70
C THR A 41 11.27 6.11 18.73
N ALA A 42 10.53 6.00 17.62
CA ALA A 42 10.83 5.03 16.55
C ALA A 42 12.09 5.39 15.75
N GLU A 43 12.37 6.67 15.51
CA GLU A 43 13.63 7.09 14.86
C GLU A 43 14.85 6.64 15.66
N LEU A 44 14.82 6.87 16.98
CA LEU A 44 15.85 6.43 17.94
C LEU A 44 15.95 4.90 18.08
N GLY A 45 15.06 4.13 17.45
CA GLY A 45 15.08 2.68 17.48
C GLY A 45 14.63 2.08 18.81
N LEU A 46 13.88 2.83 19.62
CA LEU A 46 13.40 2.42 20.93
C LEU A 46 12.13 1.54 20.81
N TRP A 47 12.27 0.38 20.17
CA TRP A 47 11.16 -0.53 19.84
C TRP A 47 10.43 -1.14 21.05
N LYS A 48 11.00 -1.04 22.26
CA LYS A 48 10.31 -1.43 23.49
C LYS A 48 9.19 -0.46 23.86
N LEU A 49 9.36 0.83 23.53
CA LEU A 49 8.39 1.89 23.83
C LEU A 49 7.38 2.05 22.69
N PHE A 50 7.82 1.85 21.46
CA PHE A 50 6.94 1.81 20.29
C PHE A 50 7.21 0.55 19.46
N PRO A 51 6.46 -0.53 19.70
CA PRO A 51 6.64 -1.79 18.98
C PRO A 51 6.54 -1.65 17.46
N ARG A 52 7.28 -2.48 16.72
CA ARG A 52 7.37 -2.40 15.25
C ARG A 52 6.05 -2.65 14.54
N ASP A 53 5.25 -3.58 15.05
CA ASP A 53 3.90 -3.86 14.57
C ASP A 53 2.99 -2.64 14.74
N ALA A 54 3.04 -1.96 15.89
CA ALA A 54 2.29 -0.73 16.13
C ALA A 54 2.76 0.42 15.21
N TYR A 55 4.07 0.54 14.98
CA TYR A 55 4.65 1.50 14.04
C TYR A 55 4.21 1.24 12.59
N ASN A 56 4.24 -0.02 12.15
CA ASN A 56 3.76 -0.43 10.84
C ASN A 56 2.26 -0.15 10.68
N GLY A 57 1.45 -0.47 11.71
CA GLY A 57 0.02 -0.16 11.71
C GLY A 57 -0.27 1.34 11.60
N LEU A 58 0.49 2.17 12.33
CA LEU A 58 0.42 3.63 12.21
C LEU A 58 0.73 4.07 10.76
N TYR A 59 1.77 3.49 10.15
CA TYR A 59 2.11 3.82 8.77
C TYR A 59 0.98 3.45 7.80
N CYS A 60 0.43 2.24 7.90
CA CYS A 60 -0.73 1.81 7.10
C CYS A 60 -1.92 2.76 7.27
N CYS A 61 -2.20 3.19 8.51
CA CYS A 61 -3.26 4.15 8.81
C CYS A 61 -3.03 5.48 8.10
N ILE A 62 -1.83 6.08 8.25
CA ILE A 62 -1.50 7.35 7.61
C ILE A 62 -1.52 7.22 6.08
N ALA A 63 -1.02 6.12 5.52
CA ALA A 63 -1.06 5.86 4.08
C ALA A 63 -2.52 5.81 3.58
N ALA A 64 -3.39 5.05 4.26
CA ALA A 64 -4.81 4.97 3.92
C ALA A 64 -5.50 6.35 4.03
N LEU A 65 -5.24 7.11 5.10
CA LEU A 65 -5.80 8.45 5.30
C LEU A 65 -5.29 9.46 4.27
N ARG A 66 -4.02 9.39 3.86
CA ARG A 66 -3.47 10.27 2.81
C ARG A 66 -4.08 9.96 1.46
N HIS A 67 -4.24 8.68 1.12
CA HIS A 67 -4.99 8.29 -0.06
C HIS A 67 -6.45 8.73 0.02
N ALA A 68 -7.12 8.60 1.17
CA ALA A 68 -8.49 9.08 1.37
C ALA A 68 -8.60 10.62 1.32
N TYR A 69 -7.60 11.35 1.82
CA TYR A 69 -7.59 12.82 1.83
C TYR A 69 -7.38 13.36 0.41
N ARG A 70 -6.47 12.75 -0.34
CA ARG A 70 -6.26 13.03 -1.75
C ARG A 70 -7.49 12.63 -2.55
N TYR A 71 -7.83 11.35 -2.50
CA TYR A 71 -8.93 10.73 -3.20
C TYR A 71 -10.10 10.61 -2.27
N VAL A 72 -11.07 11.48 -2.47
CA VAL A 72 -12.25 11.42 -1.64
C VAL A 72 -12.99 10.13 -1.96
N TRP A 73 -13.29 9.35 -0.92
CA TRP A 73 -14.23 8.23 -0.95
C TRP A 73 -15.63 8.61 -1.52
N ALA A 74 -15.88 9.90 -1.76
CA ALA A 74 -17.09 10.47 -2.37
C ALA A 74 -17.07 10.50 -3.92
N THR A 75 -15.92 10.22 -4.53
CA THR A 75 -15.73 10.07 -5.97
C THR A 75 -15.04 8.75 -6.25
N ILE A 76 -15.50 7.68 -5.61
CA ILE A 76 -15.29 6.34 -6.14
C ILE A 76 -16.53 6.05 -7.00
N PRO A 77 -16.35 5.82 -8.30
CA PRO A 77 -15.07 5.68 -9.01
C PRO A 77 -14.31 6.99 -9.26
N VAL A 78 -12.97 6.89 -9.33
CA VAL A 78 -12.06 8.04 -9.51
C VAL A 78 -12.49 8.91 -10.68
N VAL A 79 -12.71 10.20 -10.42
CA VAL A 79 -13.15 11.18 -11.41
C VAL A 79 -12.00 12.07 -11.89
N LYS A 80 -12.16 12.62 -13.10
CA LYS A 80 -11.22 13.52 -13.78
C LYS A 80 -10.65 14.60 -12.85
N VAL A 81 -11.50 15.27 -12.07
CA VAL A 81 -11.10 16.37 -11.17
C VAL A 81 -10.01 15.97 -10.18
N ALA A 82 -10.06 14.74 -9.65
CA ALA A 82 -9.05 14.25 -8.71
C ALA A 82 -7.70 13.95 -9.39
N GLN A 83 -7.72 13.66 -10.69
CA GLN A 83 -6.51 13.40 -11.50
C GLN A 83 -5.85 14.70 -12.00
N LEU A 84 -6.59 15.81 -12.06
CA LEU A 84 -6.05 17.12 -12.45
C LEU A 84 -5.24 17.78 -11.32
N GLU A 85 -5.46 17.38 -10.08
CA GLU A 85 -4.70 17.90 -8.94
C GLU A 85 -3.26 17.39 -9.00
N LYS A 86 -2.30 18.32 -9.13
CA LYS A 86 -0.87 17.99 -9.23
C LYS A 86 -0.15 18.05 -7.90
N VAL A 87 -0.65 18.81 -6.93
CA VAL A 87 -0.07 19.00 -5.59
C VAL A 87 -1.22 18.97 -4.58
N VAL A 88 -1.04 18.25 -3.49
CA VAL A 88 -2.03 18.14 -2.40
C VAL A 88 -1.43 18.74 -1.13
N ASP A 89 -2.14 19.69 -0.54
CA ASP A 89 -1.79 20.26 0.75
C ASP A 89 -2.39 19.41 1.88
N PHE A 90 -1.55 18.56 2.47
CA PHE A 90 -1.97 17.68 3.57
C PHE A 90 -1.98 18.43 4.90
N PRO A 91 -2.97 18.17 5.77
CA PRO A 91 -2.98 18.73 7.11
C PRO A 91 -1.77 18.21 7.93
N PRO A 92 -1.27 18.99 8.92
CA PRO A 92 -0.09 18.63 9.70
C PRO A 92 -0.14 17.22 10.31
N GLU A 93 -1.32 16.79 10.74
CA GLU A 93 -1.63 15.49 11.33
C GLU A 93 -1.32 14.32 10.39
N LEU A 94 -1.39 14.54 9.07
CA LEU A 94 -1.02 13.54 8.05
C LEU A 94 0.37 13.79 7.47
N ASN A 95 0.91 14.99 7.60
CA ASN A 95 2.17 15.38 6.97
C ASN A 95 3.38 15.14 7.87
N LEU A 96 3.28 15.46 9.16
CA LEU A 96 4.35 15.28 10.14
C LEU A 96 4.75 13.80 10.29
N PRO A 97 3.84 12.87 10.66
CA PRO A 97 4.22 11.47 10.82
C PRO A 97 4.75 10.87 9.51
N TRP A 98 4.22 11.30 8.35
CA TRP A 98 4.70 10.83 7.05
C TRP A 98 6.18 11.11 6.82
N ARG A 99 6.69 12.27 7.23
CA ARG A 99 8.11 12.61 7.07
C ARG A 99 9.01 11.70 7.91
N PHE A 100 8.62 11.43 9.15
CA PHE A 100 9.33 10.47 10.02
C PHE A 100 9.35 9.07 9.39
N LEU A 101 8.22 8.63 8.84
CA LEU A 101 8.09 7.34 8.16
C LEU A 101 8.99 7.28 6.92
N GLN A 102 8.95 8.31 6.07
CA GLN A 102 9.81 8.44 4.88
C GLN A 102 11.30 8.38 5.23
N HIS A 103 11.72 9.12 6.25
CA HIS A 103 13.11 9.14 6.70
C HIS A 103 13.55 7.77 7.22
N LYS A 104 12.74 7.13 8.07
CA LYS A 104 13.08 5.83 8.67
C LYS A 104 13.28 4.71 7.63
N PHE A 105 12.47 4.72 6.57
CA PHE A 105 12.54 3.70 5.51
C PHE A 105 13.38 4.13 4.31
N GLY A 106 13.89 5.36 4.27
CA GLY A 106 14.65 5.88 3.13
C GLY A 106 13.82 6.03 1.87
N VAL A 107 12.51 6.32 1.99
CA VAL A 107 11.58 6.44 0.87
C VAL A 107 11.12 7.89 0.73
N SER A 108 11.21 8.45 -0.48
CA SER A 108 10.75 9.82 -0.76
C SER A 108 9.32 9.90 -1.31
N ALA A 109 8.72 8.75 -1.67
CA ALA A 109 7.43 8.68 -2.31
C ALA A 109 6.29 9.10 -1.38
N ASP A 110 5.37 9.92 -1.91
CA ASP A 110 4.18 10.38 -1.20
C ASP A 110 3.00 9.43 -1.25
N SER A 111 3.04 8.49 -2.21
CA SER A 111 2.07 7.43 -2.43
C SER A 111 2.17 6.26 -1.45
N GLY A 112 3.27 6.16 -0.72
CA GLY A 112 3.59 4.95 0.05
C GLY A 112 4.08 3.82 -0.84
N SER A 113 3.85 2.58 -0.42
CA SER A 113 4.33 1.38 -1.11
C SER A 113 3.34 0.22 -0.97
N ASN A 114 3.47 -0.80 -1.81
CA ASN A 114 2.60 -1.97 -1.73
C ASN A 114 2.69 -2.67 -0.36
N THR A 115 3.84 -2.60 0.29
CA THR A 115 4.04 -3.10 1.66
C THR A 115 3.07 -2.46 2.66
N PHE A 116 2.99 -1.12 2.70
CA PHE A 116 2.18 -0.43 3.72
C PHE A 116 0.73 -0.21 3.28
N ASN A 117 0.51 -0.02 1.98
CA ASN A 117 -0.81 0.24 1.45
C ASN A 117 -1.60 -1.06 1.20
N VAL A 118 -0.94 -2.21 1.12
CA VAL A 118 -1.60 -3.51 0.85
C VAL A 118 -1.18 -4.58 1.86
N LEU A 119 0.08 -4.99 1.90
CA LEU A 119 0.53 -6.17 2.65
C LEU A 119 0.28 -6.06 4.16
N LEU A 120 0.69 -4.94 4.77
CA LEU A 120 0.59 -4.70 6.21
C LEU A 120 -0.77 -4.17 6.64
N THR A 121 -1.76 -4.19 5.75
CA THR A 121 -3.16 -3.87 6.09
C THR A 121 -3.94 -5.08 6.60
N PHE A 122 -3.32 -6.25 6.66
CA PHE A 122 -3.87 -7.48 7.22
C PHE A 122 -3.42 -7.70 8.66
N ASP A 123 -4.33 -8.16 9.52
CA ASP A 123 -4.02 -8.53 10.90
C ASP A 123 -3.45 -9.96 11.01
N HIS A 124 -3.17 -10.38 12.25
CA HIS A 124 -2.64 -11.71 12.55
C HIS A 124 -3.59 -12.87 12.19
N ARG A 125 -4.87 -12.59 11.95
CA ARG A 125 -5.87 -13.56 11.48
C ARG A 125 -5.97 -13.58 9.95
N GLY A 126 -5.22 -12.71 9.29
CA GLY A 126 -5.32 -12.49 7.86
C GLY A 126 -6.56 -11.68 7.49
N GLU A 127 -7.17 -10.91 8.39
CA GLU A 127 -8.31 -10.06 8.09
C GLU A 127 -7.84 -8.64 7.74
N ARG A 128 -8.46 -8.04 6.71
CA ARG A 128 -8.10 -6.70 6.25
C ARG A 128 -8.66 -5.63 7.18
N VAL A 129 -7.77 -4.83 7.78
CA VAL A 129 -8.08 -3.78 8.75
C VAL A 129 -8.60 -2.52 8.06
N TYR A 130 -7.90 -2.03 7.04
CA TYR A 130 -8.24 -0.79 6.33
C TYR A 130 -8.97 -1.10 5.02
N LYS A 131 -10.31 -1.14 5.09
CA LYS A 131 -11.19 -1.34 3.93
C LYS A 131 -11.63 0.00 3.33
N ILE A 132 -11.62 0.13 2.01
CA ILE A 132 -11.88 1.40 1.29
C ILE A 132 -13.33 1.45 0.81
N ASN A 133 -13.80 0.42 0.12
CA ASN A 133 -15.12 0.42 -0.54
C ASN A 133 -16.26 -0.08 0.35
N VAL A 134 -16.18 0.18 1.65
CA VAL A 134 -17.15 -0.33 2.63
C VAL A 134 -18.54 0.22 2.29
N ARG A 135 -19.56 -0.66 2.34
CA ARG A 135 -20.97 -0.36 2.08
C ARG A 135 -21.33 -0.16 0.60
N LEU A 136 -20.41 -0.42 -0.33
CA LEU A 136 -20.73 -0.45 -1.76
C LEU A 136 -21.29 -1.81 -2.22
N GLY A 137 -21.14 -2.85 -1.39
CA GLY A 137 -21.68 -4.18 -1.63
C GLY A 137 -21.04 -4.91 -2.82
N TYR A 138 -21.67 -6.01 -3.23
CA TYR A 138 -21.28 -6.77 -4.41
C TYR A 138 -21.54 -5.97 -5.70
N PRO A 139 -20.63 -5.97 -6.69
CA PRO A 139 -19.36 -6.71 -6.76
C PRO A 139 -18.12 -5.97 -6.23
N VAL A 140 -18.26 -4.72 -5.75
CA VAL A 140 -17.13 -3.84 -5.44
C VAL A 140 -16.32 -4.33 -4.24
N GLU A 141 -16.98 -4.70 -3.15
CA GLU A 141 -16.29 -5.16 -1.93
C GLU A 141 -15.53 -6.46 -2.18
N THR A 142 -16.11 -7.38 -2.95
CA THR A 142 -15.45 -8.63 -3.36
C THR A 142 -14.24 -8.36 -4.26
N ALA A 143 -14.36 -7.41 -5.20
CA ALA A 143 -13.27 -7.02 -6.07
C ALA A 143 -12.08 -6.45 -5.31
N GLU A 144 -12.36 -5.59 -4.33
CA GLU A 144 -11.35 -5.03 -3.44
C GLU A 144 -10.68 -6.11 -2.60
N GLU A 145 -11.45 -7.01 -1.98
CA GLU A 145 -10.88 -8.08 -1.16
C GLU A 145 -9.99 -9.00 -1.99
N ILE A 146 -10.42 -9.43 -3.19
CA ILE A 146 -9.62 -10.27 -4.08
C ILE A 146 -8.30 -9.58 -4.46
N PHE A 147 -8.31 -8.27 -4.75
CA PHE A 147 -7.10 -7.52 -5.09
C PHE A 147 -6.08 -7.50 -3.97
N PHE A 148 -6.50 -7.13 -2.77
CA PHE A 148 -5.59 -7.04 -1.62
C PHE A 148 -5.12 -8.43 -1.19
N ARG A 149 -6.03 -9.41 -1.19
CA ARG A 149 -5.72 -10.80 -0.84
C ARG A 149 -4.70 -11.41 -1.78
N LEU A 150 -4.80 -11.15 -3.09
CA LEU A 150 -3.83 -11.63 -4.07
C LEU A 150 -2.40 -11.29 -3.65
N PHE A 151 -2.11 -10.02 -3.39
CA PHE A 151 -0.75 -9.61 -3.05
C PHE A 151 -0.31 -10.09 -1.66
N TYR A 152 -1.23 -10.15 -0.70
CA TYR A 152 -0.95 -10.72 0.61
C TYR A 152 -0.57 -12.20 0.53
N ASP A 153 -1.40 -13.01 -0.15
CA ASP A 153 -1.18 -14.45 -0.27
C ASP A 153 0.11 -14.78 -1.03
N LEU A 154 0.45 -13.99 -2.06
CA LEU A 154 1.73 -14.14 -2.77
C LEU A 154 2.92 -13.95 -1.84
N GLU A 155 2.95 -12.88 -1.05
CA GLU A 155 4.06 -12.58 -0.15
C GLU A 155 4.15 -13.59 1.01
N VAL A 156 3.01 -14.03 1.54
CA VAL A 156 2.99 -15.10 2.56
C VAL A 156 3.52 -16.40 1.99
N GLN A 157 3.13 -16.79 0.78
CA GLN A 157 3.66 -17.98 0.10
C GLN A 157 5.11 -17.83 -0.35
N ALA A 158 5.61 -16.61 -0.49
CA ALA A 158 7.00 -16.33 -0.86
C ALA A 158 7.98 -16.53 0.30
N LEU A 159 7.53 -16.56 1.56
CA LEU A 159 8.41 -16.68 2.72
C LEU A 159 9.41 -17.87 2.64
N PRO A 160 8.98 -19.10 2.30
CA PRO A 160 9.91 -20.21 2.10
C PRO A 160 10.89 -19.98 0.94
N ILE A 161 10.47 -19.26 -0.09
CA ILE A 161 11.32 -18.91 -1.25
C ILE A 161 12.44 -17.99 -0.78
N TYR A 162 12.11 -16.90 -0.06
CA TYR A 162 13.12 -15.98 0.48
C TYR A 162 14.14 -16.69 1.37
N HIS A 163 13.66 -17.56 2.26
CA HIS A 163 14.53 -18.35 3.13
C HIS A 163 15.46 -19.25 2.32
N ALA A 164 14.93 -19.98 1.33
CA ALA A 164 15.73 -20.85 0.47
C ALA A 164 16.75 -20.07 -0.39
N MET A 165 16.40 -18.88 -0.88
CA MET A 165 17.34 -18.01 -1.62
C MET A 165 18.54 -17.60 -0.75
N VAL A 166 18.28 -17.16 0.49
CA VAL A 166 19.35 -16.76 1.43
C VAL A 166 20.29 -17.93 1.71
N HIS A 167 19.73 -19.12 1.98
CA HIS A 167 20.55 -20.31 2.23
C HIS A 167 21.29 -20.78 0.98
N ALA A 168 20.70 -20.70 -0.21
CA ALA A 168 21.40 -21.00 -1.46
C ALA A 168 22.63 -20.09 -1.64
N VAL A 169 22.50 -18.78 -1.41
CA VAL A 169 23.63 -17.84 -1.47
C VAL A 169 24.69 -18.18 -0.43
N ALA A 170 24.29 -18.50 0.79
CA ALA A 170 25.22 -18.87 1.86
C ALA A 170 26.00 -20.15 1.52
N SER A 171 25.31 -21.23 1.16
CA SER A 171 25.94 -22.51 0.78
C SER A 171 26.84 -22.36 -0.45
N PHE A 172 26.46 -21.53 -1.43
CA PHE A 172 27.31 -21.26 -2.59
C PHE A 172 28.63 -20.58 -2.19
N ARG A 173 28.59 -19.63 -1.23
CA ARG A 173 29.79 -18.96 -0.70
C ARG A 173 30.70 -19.89 0.09
N GLU A 174 30.14 -20.94 0.67
CA GLU A 174 30.85 -21.98 1.42
C GLU A 174 31.35 -23.14 0.53
N ASP A 175 31.14 -23.07 -0.80
CA ASP A 175 31.42 -24.13 -1.79
C ASP A 175 30.67 -25.46 -1.52
N ASP A 176 29.60 -25.43 -0.70
CA ASP A 176 28.69 -26.57 -0.53
C ASP A 176 27.66 -26.60 -1.66
N LYS A 177 28.08 -27.20 -2.78
CA LYS A 177 27.25 -27.34 -3.99
C LYS A 177 26.00 -28.19 -3.77
N ASN A 178 26.05 -29.19 -2.88
CA ASN A 178 24.92 -30.08 -2.64
C ASN A 178 23.82 -29.36 -1.85
N ALA A 179 24.20 -28.61 -0.79
CA ALA A 179 23.26 -27.79 -0.06
C ALA A 179 22.68 -26.67 -0.93
N CYS A 180 23.53 -26.00 -1.72
CA CYS A 180 23.08 -24.98 -2.67
C CYS A 180 22.03 -25.53 -3.66
N LEU A 181 22.31 -26.67 -4.31
CA LEU A 181 21.36 -27.32 -5.22
C LEU A 181 20.02 -27.62 -4.55
N LYS A 182 20.03 -28.19 -3.33
CA LYS A 182 18.82 -28.49 -2.58
C LYS A 182 17.98 -27.24 -2.29
N HIS A 183 18.62 -26.12 -1.98
CA HIS A 183 17.94 -24.85 -1.79
C HIS A 183 17.36 -24.30 -3.09
N LEU A 184 18.08 -24.43 -4.22
CA LEU A 184 17.57 -24.06 -5.54
C LEU A 184 16.35 -24.91 -5.96
N GLU A 185 16.36 -26.21 -5.68
CA GLU A 185 15.19 -27.08 -5.88
C GLU A 185 13.99 -26.64 -5.04
N THR A 186 14.25 -26.23 -3.80
CA THR A 186 13.23 -25.66 -2.91
C THR A 186 12.65 -24.36 -3.49
N VAL A 187 13.49 -23.44 -3.96
CA VAL A 187 13.05 -22.22 -4.65
C VAL A 187 12.17 -22.57 -5.85
N SER A 188 12.61 -23.48 -6.73
CA SER A 188 11.91 -23.86 -7.95
C SER A 188 10.52 -24.48 -7.67
N SER A 189 10.44 -25.40 -6.70
CA SER A 189 9.18 -26.04 -6.31
C SER A 189 8.15 -25.05 -5.73
N HIS A 190 8.56 -24.19 -4.80
CA HIS A 190 7.68 -23.19 -4.21
C HIS A 190 7.28 -22.11 -5.21
N LEU A 191 8.20 -21.68 -6.09
CA LEU A 191 7.89 -20.72 -7.14
C LEU A 191 6.81 -21.24 -8.08
N ARG A 192 6.86 -22.53 -8.45
CA ARG A 192 5.82 -23.15 -9.29
C ARG A 192 4.44 -23.07 -8.63
N ILE A 193 4.36 -23.34 -7.33
CA ILE A 193 3.11 -23.27 -6.56
C ILE A 193 2.59 -21.82 -6.52
N LEU A 194 3.48 -20.86 -6.25
CA LEU A 194 3.16 -19.44 -6.20
C LEU A 194 2.62 -18.93 -7.54
N LEU A 195 3.27 -19.27 -8.66
CA LEU A 195 2.81 -18.88 -10.00
C LEU A 195 1.47 -19.52 -10.37
N GLN A 196 1.21 -20.77 -9.96
CA GLN A 196 -0.08 -21.40 -10.13
C GLN A 196 -1.18 -20.68 -9.34
N LEU A 197 -0.90 -20.28 -8.09
CA LEU A 197 -1.83 -19.48 -7.30
C LEU A 197 -2.12 -18.14 -8.00
N PHE A 198 -1.07 -17.43 -8.41
CA PHE A 198 -1.18 -16.15 -9.10
C PHE A 198 -2.10 -16.24 -10.32
N TYR A 199 -1.81 -17.21 -11.19
CA TYR A 199 -2.60 -17.44 -12.41
C TYR A 199 -4.04 -17.81 -12.07
N LYS A 200 -4.26 -18.70 -11.09
CA LYS A 200 -5.60 -19.09 -10.66
C LYS A 200 -6.40 -17.89 -10.16
N ILE A 201 -5.83 -17.06 -9.30
CA ILE A 201 -6.55 -15.90 -8.76
C ILE A 201 -6.85 -14.89 -9.87
N ILE A 202 -5.91 -14.59 -10.77
CA ILE A 202 -6.16 -13.65 -11.87
C ILE A 202 -7.20 -14.21 -12.86
N ALA A 203 -7.10 -15.49 -13.23
CA ALA A 203 -8.01 -16.11 -14.18
C ALA A 203 -9.43 -16.32 -13.61
N HIS A 204 -9.55 -16.55 -12.30
CA HIS A 204 -10.82 -16.83 -11.63
C HIS A 204 -11.36 -15.67 -10.78
N ALA A 205 -10.68 -14.53 -10.73
CA ALA A 205 -11.24 -13.31 -10.19
C ALA A 205 -12.41 -12.90 -11.10
N HIS A 206 -13.63 -13.34 -10.76
CA HIS A 206 -14.88 -12.97 -11.42
C HIS A 206 -15.25 -11.51 -11.09
N VAL A 207 -14.28 -10.60 -11.25
CA VAL A 207 -14.43 -9.19 -11.02
C VAL A 207 -14.66 -8.52 -12.37
N PRO A 208 -15.81 -7.86 -12.58
CA PRO A 208 -16.01 -7.08 -13.78
C PRO A 208 -14.89 -6.05 -13.95
N GLN A 209 -14.27 -5.99 -15.13
CA GLN A 209 -13.18 -5.05 -15.41
C GLN A 209 -13.59 -3.60 -15.12
N SER A 210 -14.85 -3.24 -15.39
CA SER A 210 -15.40 -1.93 -15.08
C SER A 210 -15.35 -1.61 -13.59
N VAL A 211 -15.59 -2.59 -12.71
CA VAL A 211 -15.51 -2.45 -11.25
C VAL A 211 -14.07 -2.32 -10.82
N TRP A 212 -13.19 -3.19 -11.35
CA TRP A 212 -11.77 -3.17 -11.04
C TRP A 212 -11.09 -1.84 -11.34
N LEU A 213 -11.19 -1.36 -12.58
CA LEU A 213 -10.52 -0.13 -13.02
C LEU A 213 -10.99 1.08 -12.21
N SER A 214 -12.29 1.13 -11.94
CA SER A 214 -12.94 2.33 -11.45
C SER A 214 -13.00 2.41 -9.91
N HIS A 215 -13.13 1.27 -9.21
CA HIS A 215 -13.27 1.22 -7.75
C HIS A 215 -12.07 0.62 -7.01
N THR A 216 -11.23 -0.17 -7.68
CA THR A 216 -10.12 -0.90 -7.02
C THR A 216 -8.76 -0.33 -7.42
N GLN A 217 -8.44 -0.32 -8.73
CA GLN A 217 -7.17 0.17 -9.24
C GLN A 217 -7.05 1.69 -9.13
N GLY A 218 -8.13 2.44 -9.41
CA GLY A 218 -8.08 3.90 -9.44
C GLY A 218 -7.56 4.53 -8.15
N PHE A 219 -7.90 3.95 -6.99
CA PHE A 219 -7.44 4.41 -5.67
C PHE A 219 -5.92 4.30 -5.48
N GLN A 220 -5.32 3.29 -6.10
CA GLN A 220 -3.89 3.00 -6.01
C GLN A 220 -3.06 3.91 -6.92
N GLY A 221 -3.68 4.49 -7.96
CA GLY A 221 -3.05 5.51 -8.77
C GLY A 221 -2.70 6.74 -7.92
N TRP A 222 -1.53 7.34 -8.09
CA TRP A 222 -1.11 8.51 -7.29
C TRP A 222 -0.54 9.65 -8.14
N GLY A 223 -0.87 9.96 -9.40
CA GLY A 223 -0.14 11.00 -10.19
C GLY A 223 -0.02 12.50 -9.70
N VAL A 224 0.24 12.79 -8.42
CA VAL A 224 0.54 14.06 -7.72
C VAL A 224 2.03 14.04 -7.40
N GLY A 225 2.59 15.24 -7.30
CA GLY A 225 3.97 15.47 -6.93
C GLY A 225 4.10 16.53 -5.83
N ARG A 226 5.34 16.93 -5.62
CA ARG A 226 5.72 18.11 -4.83
C ARG A 226 6.59 19.03 -5.66
N MET A 227 6.56 20.32 -5.31
CA MET A 227 7.58 21.25 -5.76
C MET A 227 8.80 21.09 -4.85
N ILE A 228 9.93 20.70 -5.41
CA ILE A 228 11.22 20.55 -4.71
C ILE A 228 12.22 21.40 -5.48
N ASP A 229 12.80 22.41 -4.81
CA ASP A 229 13.79 23.33 -5.39
C ASP A 229 13.36 23.96 -6.72
N GLY A 230 12.07 24.33 -6.82
CA GLY A 230 11.48 24.91 -8.03
C GLY A 230 11.11 23.90 -9.13
N GLY A 231 11.49 22.62 -8.98
CA GLY A 231 11.12 21.53 -9.87
C GLY A 231 9.89 20.76 -9.41
N PHE A 232 9.01 20.37 -10.34
CA PHE A 232 7.90 19.47 -10.03
C PHE A 232 8.36 18.02 -10.07
N VAL A 233 8.36 17.36 -8.92
CA VAL A 233 8.69 15.93 -8.80
C VAL A 233 7.39 15.15 -8.64
N LYS A 234 7.01 14.39 -9.66
CA LYS A 234 5.82 13.53 -9.65
C LYS A 234 6.14 12.20 -8.97
N PHE A 235 5.22 11.70 -8.16
CA PHE A 235 5.29 10.35 -7.61
C PHE A 235 4.29 9.44 -8.32
N ASP A 236 4.72 8.21 -8.59
CA ASP A 236 3.85 7.20 -9.17
C ASP A 236 2.97 6.54 -8.11
N GLY A 237 1.88 5.95 -8.60
CA GLY A 237 0.98 5.15 -7.79
C GLY A 237 1.59 3.81 -7.40
N LEU A 238 0.75 3.01 -6.75
CA LEU A 238 1.09 1.68 -6.32
C LEU A 238 0.86 0.72 -7.48
N SER A 239 1.84 -0.15 -7.71
CA SER A 239 1.85 -1.11 -8.81
C SER A 239 2.18 -2.51 -8.29
N GLY A 240 1.72 -3.53 -9.01
CA GLY A 240 2.14 -4.91 -8.78
C GLY A 240 3.66 -5.12 -8.94
N ASN A 241 4.35 -4.18 -9.60
CA ASN A 241 5.82 -4.19 -9.64
C ASN A 241 6.46 -3.94 -8.26
N HIS A 242 5.72 -3.41 -7.28
CA HIS A 242 6.23 -3.22 -5.92
C HIS A 242 6.10 -4.50 -5.06
N VAL A 243 5.62 -5.61 -5.62
CA VAL A 243 5.59 -6.91 -4.95
C VAL A 243 7.02 -7.44 -4.89
N LEU A 244 7.48 -7.74 -3.68
CA LEU A 244 8.87 -8.08 -3.40
C LEU A 244 9.27 -9.41 -4.04
N VAL A 245 8.36 -10.39 -4.08
CA VAL A 245 8.73 -11.75 -4.55
C VAL A 245 9.22 -11.74 -5.99
N PHE A 246 8.58 -10.96 -6.86
CA PHE A 246 8.98 -10.85 -8.26
C PHE A 246 10.36 -10.18 -8.39
N GLN A 247 10.56 -9.05 -7.70
CA GLN A 247 11.86 -8.36 -7.71
C GLN A 247 13.00 -9.21 -7.12
N ALA A 248 12.71 -9.95 -6.04
CA ALA A 248 13.70 -10.77 -5.36
C ALA A 248 14.12 -11.95 -6.23
N ILE A 249 13.18 -12.60 -6.92
CA ILE A 249 13.50 -13.70 -7.84
C ILE A 249 14.31 -13.18 -9.02
N ASP A 250 13.90 -12.07 -9.63
CA ASP A 250 14.62 -11.47 -10.76
C ASP A 250 16.05 -11.07 -10.39
N ALA A 251 16.29 -10.63 -9.16
CA ALA A 251 17.62 -10.28 -8.69
C ALA A 251 18.48 -11.49 -8.26
N PHE A 252 17.86 -12.63 -7.97
CA PHE A 252 18.54 -13.84 -7.50
C PHE A 252 18.98 -14.77 -8.63
N LEU A 253 18.20 -14.82 -9.71
CA LEU A 253 18.52 -15.56 -10.93
C LEU A 253 19.59 -14.84 -11.76
#